data_AF-A0A175QSD1-F1
#
_entry.id   AF-A0A175QSD1-F1
#
_cell.length_a   1.000
_cell.length_b   1.000
_cell.length_c   1.000
_cell.angle_alpha   90.00
_cell.angle_beta   90.00
_cell.angle_gamma   90.00
#
_symmetry.space_group_name_H-M   'P 1'
#
loop_
_entity.id
_entity.type
_entity.pdbx_description
1 polymer ?
#
loop_
_entity_poly.entity_id
_entity_poly.type
_entity_poly.pdbx_seq_one_letter_code
_entity_poly.pdbx_strand_id
1 'polypeptide(L)'
;KLLNALRDMTEIQEKNSQAAVQQNSHSTARASLILMLLATASVIVAVGACAVTISVLMRQLGGEPAQAQALAASIAAGDLTATVSLRRKDTTSLLASLDVMQARLRALVSQIKEASASVALAADEIAQGNTELSSRTEQQAAALQETAASMEQLTATVKSNTAGAQQTADSARETAQLARTGESDVQRMTHTMHDISVSATKVRDITAVIESIAFQTNILALNAAVEAARAGE
;
A
#
# COMPACT_ATOMS: atom_id res chain seq x y z
N LYS A 1 133.72 -26.25 34.90
CA LYS A 1 133.31 -26.06 33.49
C LYS A 1 131.86 -26.49 33.26
N LEU A 2 131.48 -27.75 33.55
CA LEU A 2 130.08 -28.22 33.43
C LEU A 2 129.07 -27.42 34.28
N LEU A 3 129.39 -27.11 35.54
CA LEU A 3 128.53 -26.30 36.41
C LEU A 3 128.26 -24.88 35.89
N ASN A 4 129.22 -24.25 35.21
CA ASN A 4 129.01 -22.92 34.62
C ASN A 4 128.13 -23.01 33.35
N ALA A 5 128.33 -24.02 32.52
CA ALA A 5 127.50 -24.24 31.33
C ALA A 5 126.04 -24.56 31.68
N LEU A 6 125.82 -25.29 32.79
CA LEU A 6 124.48 -25.60 33.29
C LEU A 6 123.79 -24.35 33.86
N ARG A 7 124.55 -23.48 34.55
CA ARG A 7 124.07 -22.17 35.03
C ARG A 7 123.71 -21.24 33.87
N ASP A 8 124.57 -21.12 32.86
CA ASP A 8 124.29 -20.33 31.65
C ASP A 8 123.05 -20.84 30.92
N MET A 9 122.88 -22.16 30.82
CA MET A 9 121.71 -22.77 30.18
C MET A 9 120.43 -22.51 30.97
N THR A 10 120.46 -22.60 32.30
CA THR A 10 119.31 -22.24 33.14
C THR A 10 118.98 -20.75 33.04
N GLU A 11 119.98 -19.87 32.96
CA GLU A 11 119.79 -18.42 32.83
C GLU A 11 119.22 -18.03 31.46
N ILE A 12 119.67 -18.68 30.38
CA ILE A 12 119.10 -18.53 29.04
C ILE A 12 117.66 -19.06 28.98
N GLN A 13 117.39 -20.20 29.60
CA GLN A 13 116.04 -20.80 29.62
C GLN A 13 115.06 -19.97 30.45
N GLU A 14 115.51 -19.42 31.58
CA GLU A 14 114.74 -18.49 32.40
C GLU A 14 114.44 -17.20 31.63
N LYS A 15 115.44 -16.61 30.95
CA LYS A 15 115.27 -15.40 30.13
C LYS A 15 114.33 -15.63 28.94
N ASN A 16 114.42 -16.79 28.28
CA ASN A 16 113.52 -17.17 27.19
C ASN A 16 112.10 -17.45 27.68
N SER A 17 111.95 -18.10 28.84
CA SER A 17 110.64 -18.34 29.46
C SER A 17 109.99 -17.02 29.89
N GLN A 18 110.76 -16.09 30.47
CA GLN A 18 110.28 -14.74 30.82
C GLN A 18 109.90 -13.94 29.57
N ALA A 19 110.70 -14.00 28.50
CA ALA A 19 110.38 -13.34 27.23
C ALA A 19 109.13 -13.93 26.56
N ALA A 20 108.95 -15.26 26.58
CA ALA A 20 107.77 -15.93 26.06
C ALA A 20 106.50 -15.59 26.86
N VAL A 21 106.59 -15.52 28.19
CA VAL A 21 105.49 -15.09 29.06
C VAL A 21 105.13 -13.62 28.80
N GLN A 22 106.11 -12.73 28.66
CA GLN A 22 105.87 -11.32 28.32
C GLN A 22 105.22 -11.18 26.94
N GLN A 23 105.73 -11.85 25.91
CA GLN A 23 105.17 -11.80 24.56
C GLN A 23 103.74 -12.36 24.50
N ASN A 24 103.48 -13.47 25.19
CA ASN A 24 102.14 -14.06 25.25
C ASN A 24 101.17 -13.19 26.06
N SER A 25 101.64 -12.52 27.12
CA SER A 25 100.82 -11.58 27.89
C SER A 25 100.39 -10.36 27.06
N HIS A 26 101.28 -9.82 26.21
CA HIS A 26 100.94 -8.72 25.29
C HIS A 26 99.97 -9.16 24.18
N SER A 27 100.14 -10.36 23.63
CA SER A 27 99.23 -10.93 22.62
C SER A 27 97.82 -11.16 23.21
N THR A 28 97.76 -11.76 24.41
CA THR A 28 96.50 -12.02 25.12
C THR A 28 95.81 -10.70 25.52
N ALA A 29 96.57 -9.70 25.98
CA ALA A 29 96.04 -8.37 26.29
C ALA A 29 95.47 -7.67 25.04
N ARG A 30 96.19 -7.69 23.91
CA ARG A 30 95.70 -7.11 22.64
C ARG A 30 94.44 -7.83 22.11
N ALA A 31 94.41 -9.15 22.15
CA ALA A 31 93.23 -9.94 21.76
C ALA A 31 92.03 -9.61 22.67
N SER A 32 92.24 -9.49 23.99
CA SER A 32 91.18 -9.12 24.93
C SER A 32 90.64 -7.70 24.71
N LEU A 33 91.50 -6.73 24.36
CA LEU A 33 91.10 -5.36 24.03
C LEU A 33 90.29 -5.30 22.73
N ILE A 34 90.71 -6.01 21.68
CA ILE A 34 89.96 -6.08 20.41
C ILE A 34 88.58 -6.71 20.63
N LEU A 35 88.49 -7.79 21.42
CA LEU A 35 87.22 -8.42 21.77
C LEU A 35 86.31 -7.48 22.58
N MET A 36 86.84 -6.71 23.53
CA MET A 36 86.07 -5.69 24.25
C MET A 36 85.56 -4.58 23.32
N LEU A 37 86.39 -4.10 22.38
CA LEU A 37 85.98 -3.08 21.41
C LEU A 37 84.91 -3.60 20.46
N LEU A 38 85.02 -4.84 19.99
CA LEU A 38 83.99 -5.47 19.15
C LEU A 38 82.69 -5.70 19.94
N ALA A 39 82.77 -6.14 21.19
CA ALA A 39 81.61 -6.31 22.05
C ALA A 39 80.89 -4.96 22.29
N THR A 40 81.63 -3.91 22.63
CA THR A 40 81.05 -2.57 22.84
C THR A 40 80.48 -1.98 21.54
N ALA A 41 81.15 -2.13 20.40
CA ALA A 41 80.63 -1.72 19.10
C ALA A 41 79.32 -2.45 18.75
N SER A 42 79.22 -3.76 19.03
CA SER A 42 78.00 -4.54 18.79
C SER A 42 76.83 -4.04 19.64
N VAL A 43 77.07 -3.67 20.90
CA VAL A 43 76.05 -3.11 21.79
C VAL A 43 75.58 -1.75 21.29
N ILE A 44 76.50 -0.88 20.84
CA ILE A 44 76.15 0.44 20.30
C ILE A 44 75.28 0.31 19.04
N VAL A 45 75.65 -0.60 18.12
CA VAL A 45 74.87 -0.85 16.91
C VAL A 45 73.49 -1.41 17.25
N ALA A 46 73.39 -2.34 18.20
CA ALA A 46 72.12 -2.89 18.64
C ALA A 46 71.20 -1.83 19.26
N VAL A 47 71.73 -0.97 20.15
CA VAL A 47 70.98 0.14 20.75
C VAL A 47 70.56 1.16 19.69
N GLY A 48 71.44 1.50 18.75
CA GLY A 48 71.14 2.39 17.64
C GLY A 48 70.02 1.86 16.74
N ALA A 49 70.09 0.59 16.35
CA ALA A 49 69.05 -0.05 15.55
C ALA A 49 67.70 -0.10 16.29
N CYS A 50 67.71 -0.37 17.61
CA CYS A 50 66.51 -0.34 18.44
C CYS A 50 65.90 1.07 18.52
N ALA A 51 66.73 2.10 18.72
CA ALA A 51 66.25 3.49 18.77
C ALA A 51 65.64 3.94 17.42
N VAL A 52 66.26 3.57 16.30
CA VAL A 52 65.75 3.90 14.96
C VAL A 52 64.43 3.20 14.68
N THR A 53 64.34 1.89 14.95
CA THR A 53 63.10 1.12 14.73
C THR A 53 61.94 1.65 15.56
N ILE A 54 62.15 1.95 16.85
CA ILE A 54 61.13 2.58 17.72
C ILE A 54 60.69 3.94 17.17
N SER A 55 61.64 4.76 16.74
CA SER A 55 61.35 6.10 16.20
C SER A 55 60.52 6.04 14.91
N VAL A 56 60.84 5.08 14.02
CA VAL A 56 60.07 4.84 12.79
C VAL A 56 58.67 4.34 13.11
N LEU A 57 58.53 3.37 14.04
CA LEU A 57 57.22 2.85 14.46
C LEU A 57 56.35 3.95 15.07
N MET A 58 56.89 4.74 16.00
CA MET A 58 56.17 5.86 16.63
C MET A 58 55.76 6.96 15.64
N ARG A 59 56.48 7.08 14.51
CA ARG A 59 56.13 8.00 13.44
C ARG A 59 55.05 7.43 12.52
N GLN A 60 55.07 6.14 12.21
CA GLN A 60 54.02 5.46 11.44
C GLN A 60 52.70 5.33 12.21
N LEU A 61 52.77 5.12 13.53
CA LEU A 61 51.59 5.08 14.39
C LEU A 61 50.96 6.47 14.56
N GLY A 62 51.76 7.54 14.49
CA GLY A 62 51.29 8.92 14.66
C GLY A 62 51.13 9.36 16.11
N GLY A 63 51.28 8.46 17.07
CA GLY A 63 51.11 8.68 18.50
C GLY A 63 51.52 7.45 19.31
N GLU A 64 51.09 7.40 20.56
CA GLU A 64 51.33 6.24 21.42
C GLU A 64 50.47 5.04 20.97
N PRO A 65 51.01 3.81 20.94
CA PRO A 65 50.26 2.61 20.55
C PRO A 65 48.98 2.40 21.35
N ALA A 66 49.01 2.72 22.64
CA ALA A 66 47.85 2.60 23.53
C ALA A 66 46.68 3.51 23.08
N GLN A 67 46.97 4.69 22.54
CA GLN A 67 45.94 5.62 22.06
C GLN A 67 45.27 5.09 20.78
N ALA A 68 46.06 4.56 19.84
CA ALA A 68 45.53 3.94 18.63
C ALA A 68 44.67 2.69 18.96
N GLN A 69 45.12 1.88 19.92
CA GLN A 69 44.35 0.73 20.39
C GLN A 69 43.04 1.14 21.07
N ALA A 70 43.08 2.15 21.94
CA ALA A 70 41.88 2.66 22.62
C ALA A 70 40.87 3.23 21.62
N LEU A 71 41.34 4.04 20.65
CA LEU A 71 40.47 4.58 19.60
C LEU A 71 39.85 3.47 18.74
N ALA A 72 40.65 2.49 18.31
CA ALA A 72 40.14 1.36 17.55
C ALA A 72 39.11 0.55 18.35
N ALA A 73 39.34 0.34 19.65
CA ALA A 73 38.40 -0.32 20.54
C ALA A 73 37.10 0.47 20.71
N SER A 74 37.16 1.80 20.87
CA SER A 74 35.98 2.68 20.91
C SER A 74 35.19 2.60 19.61
N ILE A 75 35.85 2.67 18.45
CA ILE A 75 35.18 2.55 17.14
C ILE A 75 34.52 1.17 17.01
N ALA A 76 35.20 0.09 17.42
CA ALA A 76 34.66 -1.26 17.39
C ALA A 76 33.45 -1.43 18.33
N ALA A 77 33.44 -0.72 19.46
CA ALA A 77 32.30 -0.64 20.37
C ALA A 77 31.16 0.28 19.87
N GLY A 78 31.34 0.96 18.74
CA GLY A 78 30.38 1.91 18.17
C GLY A 78 30.43 3.32 18.78
N ASP A 79 31.38 3.59 19.67
CA ASP A 79 31.62 4.93 20.18
C ASP A 79 32.47 5.74 19.19
N LEU A 80 31.75 6.54 18.40
CA LEU A 80 32.34 7.46 17.44
C LEU A 80 32.43 8.89 17.99
N THR A 81 32.42 9.10 19.31
CA THR A 81 32.46 10.44 19.92
C THR A 81 33.84 10.81 20.47
N ALA A 82 34.73 9.83 20.63
CA ALA A 82 36.08 10.03 21.11
C ALA A 82 36.87 11.02 20.24
N THR A 83 37.57 11.96 20.89
CA THR A 83 38.40 12.97 20.22
C THR A 83 39.80 12.42 19.94
N VAL A 84 40.26 12.57 18.68
CA VAL A 84 41.59 12.14 18.26
C VAL A 84 42.55 13.33 18.26
N SER A 85 43.62 13.24 19.04
CA SER A 85 44.68 14.26 19.03
C SER A 85 45.77 13.87 18.04
N LEU A 86 45.73 14.45 16.83
CA LEU A 86 46.74 14.21 15.80
C LEU A 86 47.93 15.16 15.93
N ARG A 87 49.13 14.67 15.55
CA ARG A 87 50.29 15.55 15.37
C ARG A 87 50.03 16.54 14.24
N ARG A 88 50.66 17.72 14.33
CA ARG A 88 50.46 18.78 13.33
C ARG A 88 50.86 18.31 11.92
N LYS A 89 49.92 18.37 10.97
CA LYS A 89 50.05 17.88 9.58
C LYS A 89 50.23 16.37 9.42
N ASP A 90 49.85 15.56 10.40
CA ASP A 90 49.86 14.12 10.25
C ASP A 90 48.62 13.64 9.48
N THR A 91 48.85 13.10 8.28
CA THR A 91 47.79 12.62 7.37
C THR A 91 47.98 11.17 6.94
N THR A 92 49.11 10.55 7.29
CA THR A 92 49.49 9.22 6.79
C THR A 92 49.67 8.20 7.90
N SER A 93 49.67 8.61 9.16
CA SER A 93 49.77 7.68 10.27
C SER A 93 48.53 6.81 10.42
N LEU A 94 48.69 5.72 11.18
CA LEU A 94 47.58 4.89 11.59
C LEU A 94 46.51 5.71 12.33
N LEU A 95 46.92 6.60 13.25
CA LEU A 95 45.99 7.42 14.02
C LEU A 95 45.19 8.38 13.12
N ALA A 96 45.84 8.99 12.11
CA ALA A 96 45.15 9.81 11.11
C ALA A 96 44.15 8.99 10.27
N SER A 97 44.50 7.76 9.92
CA SER A 97 43.61 6.85 9.19
C SER A 97 42.40 6.42 10.03
N LEU A 98 42.60 6.17 11.32
CA LEU A 98 41.52 5.85 12.26
C LEU A 98 40.58 7.05 12.49
N ASP A 99 41.12 8.27 12.56
CA ASP A 99 40.31 9.50 12.65
C ASP A 99 39.41 9.69 11.43
N VAL A 100 39.97 9.54 10.22
CA VAL A 100 39.19 9.59 8.97
C VAL A 100 38.13 8.48 8.93
N MET A 101 38.47 7.26 9.36
CA MET A 101 37.52 6.15 9.44
C MET A 101 36.39 6.47 10.42
N GLN A 102 36.69 6.97 11.62
CA GLN A 102 35.70 7.39 12.61
C GLN A 102 34.78 8.48 12.05
N ALA A 103 35.34 9.50 11.39
CA ALA A 103 34.58 10.58 10.79
C ALA A 103 33.61 10.08 9.70
N ARG A 104 34.07 9.16 8.83
CA ARG A 104 33.21 8.55 7.80
C ARG A 104 32.12 7.68 8.39
N LEU A 105 32.44 6.86 9.39
CA LEU A 105 31.44 6.05 10.10
C LEU A 105 30.40 6.94 10.77
N ARG A 106 30.82 8.04 11.39
CA ARG A 106 29.91 9.01 12.04
C ARG A 106 28.96 9.65 11.02
N ALA A 107 29.48 10.05 9.87
CA ALA A 107 28.67 10.59 8.77
C ALA A 107 27.66 9.55 8.24
N LEU A 108 28.08 8.29 8.04
CA LEU A 108 27.20 7.22 7.61
C LEU A 108 26.09 6.95 8.63
N VAL A 109 26.41 6.88 9.93
CA VAL A 109 25.42 6.69 10.99
C VAL A 109 24.43 7.85 11.03
N SER A 110 24.90 9.10 10.84
CA SER A 110 24.01 10.28 10.75
C SER A 110 23.04 10.16 9.57
N GLN A 111 23.54 9.79 8.39
CA GLN A 111 22.71 9.59 7.20
C GLN A 111 21.69 8.47 7.39
N ILE A 112 22.09 7.35 8.02
CA ILE A 112 21.17 6.25 8.35
C ILE A 112 20.08 6.72 9.33
N LYS A 113 20.44 7.53 10.33
CA LYS A 113 19.49 8.09 11.29
C LYS A 113 18.48 9.02 10.61
N GLU A 114 18.95 9.91 9.73
CA GLU A 114 18.09 10.80 8.95
C GLU A 114 17.16 10.02 8.02
N ALA A 115 17.68 9.03 7.29
CA ALA A 115 16.89 8.17 6.43
C ALA A 115 15.83 7.38 7.23
N SER A 116 16.20 6.86 8.40
CA SER A 116 15.28 6.13 9.28
C SER A 116 14.17 7.04 9.82
N ALA A 117 14.49 8.30 10.15
CA ALA A 117 13.49 9.29 10.57
C ALA A 117 12.51 9.61 9.43
N SER A 118 13.00 9.76 8.19
CA SER A 118 12.14 9.95 7.02
C SER A 118 11.25 8.74 6.74
N VAL A 119 11.77 7.52 6.88
CA VAL A 119 10.98 6.28 6.74
C VAL A 119 9.90 6.20 7.82
N ALA A 120 10.23 6.55 9.08
CA ALA A 120 9.25 6.56 10.17
C ALA A 120 8.13 7.57 9.92
N LEU A 121 8.45 8.76 9.43
CA LEU A 121 7.46 9.79 9.08
C LEU A 121 6.56 9.32 7.93
N ALA A 122 7.13 8.77 6.86
CA ALA A 122 6.36 8.23 5.74
C ALA A 122 5.45 7.05 6.16
N ALA A 123 5.90 6.20 7.08
CA ALA A 123 5.08 5.12 7.61
C ALA A 123 3.88 5.64 8.42
N ASP A 124 4.07 6.71 9.20
CA ASP A 124 2.99 7.35 9.97
C ASP A 124 1.94 8.00 9.03
N GLU A 125 2.40 8.69 7.99
CA GLU A 125 1.53 9.24 6.94
C GLU A 125 0.71 8.14 6.22
N ILE A 126 1.34 7.00 5.91
CA ILE A 126 0.66 5.83 5.32
C ILE A 126 -0.39 5.28 6.31
N ALA A 127 -0.06 5.14 7.59
CA ALA A 127 -0.97 4.62 8.60
C ALA A 127 -2.21 5.54 8.77
N GLN A 128 -2.00 6.85 8.80
CA GLN A 128 -3.06 7.84 8.84
C GLN A 128 -3.93 7.77 7.57
N GLY A 129 -3.30 7.74 6.39
CA GLY A 129 -4.00 7.62 5.11
C GLY A 129 -4.80 6.33 4.99
N ASN A 130 -4.29 5.21 5.51
CA ASN A 130 -5.00 3.93 5.52
C ASN A 130 -6.22 3.95 6.46
N THR A 131 -6.12 4.65 7.59
CA THR A 131 -7.25 4.83 8.52
C THR A 131 -8.37 5.65 7.84
N GLU A 132 -8.01 6.73 7.15
CA GLU A 132 -8.97 7.53 6.39
C GLU A 132 -9.58 6.75 5.22
N LEU A 133 -8.77 5.98 4.49
CA LEU A 133 -9.25 5.11 3.41
C LEU A 133 -10.22 4.04 3.94
N SER A 134 -9.94 3.44 5.10
CA SER A 134 -10.84 2.48 5.74
C SER A 134 -12.19 3.12 6.08
N SER A 135 -12.16 4.30 6.70
CA SER A 135 -13.38 5.06 7.03
C SER A 135 -14.21 5.40 5.78
N ARG A 136 -13.55 5.87 4.70
CA ARG A 136 -14.24 6.11 3.42
C ARG A 136 -14.79 4.84 2.80
N THR A 137 -14.09 3.72 2.93
CA THR A 137 -14.56 2.41 2.45
C THR A 137 -15.80 1.95 3.21
N GLU A 138 -15.84 2.13 4.52
CA GLU A 138 -17.01 1.85 5.36
C GLU A 138 -18.21 2.73 4.99
N GLN A 139 -17.99 4.03 4.79
CA GLN A 139 -19.02 4.96 4.31
C GLN A 139 -19.56 4.56 2.94
N GLN A 140 -18.68 4.17 2.02
CA GLN A 140 -19.07 3.73 0.69
C GLN A 140 -19.85 2.41 0.73
N ALA A 141 -19.47 1.48 1.60
CA ALA A 141 -20.21 0.25 1.81
C ALA A 141 -21.63 0.53 2.35
N ALA A 142 -21.77 1.46 3.31
CA ALA A 142 -23.07 1.88 3.82
C ALA A 142 -23.93 2.54 2.72
N ALA A 143 -23.36 3.42 1.90
CA ALA A 143 -24.07 4.05 0.78
C ALA A 143 -24.52 3.01 -0.28
N LEU A 144 -23.71 1.98 -0.53
CA LEU A 144 -24.08 0.87 -1.41
C LEU A 144 -25.22 0.03 -0.82
N GLN A 145 -25.24 -0.20 0.50
CA GLN A 145 -26.35 -0.88 1.16
C GLN A 145 -27.66 -0.07 1.06
N GLU A 146 -27.61 1.25 1.25
CA GLU A 146 -28.77 2.13 1.09
C GLU A 146 -29.27 2.14 -0.37
N THR A 147 -28.33 2.15 -1.33
CA THR A 147 -28.66 2.05 -2.76
C THR A 147 -29.33 0.72 -3.09
N ALA A 148 -28.81 -0.39 -2.56
CA ALA A 148 -29.40 -1.72 -2.76
C ALA A 148 -30.83 -1.80 -2.17
N ALA A 149 -31.03 -1.31 -0.95
CA ALA A 149 -32.36 -1.24 -0.33
C ALA A 149 -33.33 -0.37 -1.13
N SER A 150 -32.85 0.77 -1.65
CA SER A 150 -33.64 1.64 -2.54
C SER A 150 -34.03 0.93 -3.83
N MET A 151 -33.13 0.12 -4.40
CA MET A 151 -33.40 -0.69 -5.60
C MET A 151 -34.42 -1.80 -5.32
N GLU A 152 -34.40 -2.42 -4.14
CA GLU A 152 -35.43 -3.38 -3.73
C GLU A 152 -36.80 -2.71 -3.62
N GLN A 153 -36.87 -1.53 -3.00
CA GLN A 153 -38.11 -0.78 -2.85
C GLN A 153 -38.65 -0.29 -4.21
N LEU A 154 -37.78 0.16 -5.11
CA LEU A 154 -38.14 0.49 -6.50
C LEU A 154 -38.66 -0.74 -7.24
N THR A 155 -38.01 -1.88 -7.10
CA THR A 155 -38.44 -3.14 -7.74
C THR A 155 -39.83 -3.56 -7.25
N ALA A 156 -40.10 -3.45 -5.94
CA ALA A 156 -41.41 -3.70 -5.38
C ALA A 156 -42.48 -2.74 -5.95
N THR A 157 -42.14 -1.46 -6.07
CA THR A 157 -43.03 -0.43 -6.64
C THR A 157 -43.33 -0.72 -8.10
N VAL A 158 -42.32 -1.07 -8.90
CA VAL A 158 -42.50 -1.44 -10.32
C VAL A 158 -43.42 -2.66 -10.44
N LYS A 159 -43.21 -3.69 -9.63
CA LYS A 159 -44.07 -4.89 -9.60
C LYS A 159 -45.53 -4.54 -9.27
N SER A 160 -45.75 -3.67 -8.28
CA SER A 160 -47.08 -3.18 -7.92
C SER A 160 -47.72 -2.40 -9.06
N ASN A 161 -46.97 -1.52 -9.74
CA ASN A 161 -47.46 -0.77 -10.88
C ASN A 161 -47.82 -1.68 -12.06
N THR A 162 -47.02 -2.71 -12.34
CA THR A 162 -47.34 -3.69 -13.39
C THR A 162 -48.62 -4.46 -13.05
N ALA A 163 -48.80 -4.90 -11.80
CA ALA A 163 -50.02 -5.58 -11.36
C ALA A 163 -51.25 -4.65 -11.47
N GLY A 164 -51.13 -3.39 -11.05
CA GLY A 164 -52.19 -2.39 -11.17
C GLY A 164 -52.55 -2.08 -12.64
N ALA A 165 -51.55 -1.98 -13.52
CA ALA A 165 -51.78 -1.80 -14.96
C ALA A 165 -52.51 -3.00 -15.57
N GLN A 166 -52.14 -4.23 -15.18
CA GLN A 166 -52.81 -5.44 -15.63
C GLN A 166 -54.28 -5.48 -15.17
N GLN A 167 -54.53 -5.20 -13.88
CA GLN A 167 -55.90 -5.14 -13.35
C GLN A 167 -56.75 -4.08 -14.05
N THR A 168 -56.17 -2.90 -14.33
CA THR A 168 -56.84 -1.83 -15.08
C THR A 168 -57.17 -2.27 -16.50
N ALA A 169 -56.24 -2.94 -17.18
CA ALA A 169 -56.48 -3.47 -18.52
C ALA A 169 -57.60 -4.52 -18.54
N ASP A 170 -57.66 -5.40 -17.55
CA ASP A 170 -58.72 -6.41 -17.45
C ASP A 170 -60.08 -5.78 -17.16
N SER A 171 -60.15 -4.82 -16.24
CA SER A 171 -61.40 -4.07 -15.97
C SER A 171 -61.87 -3.27 -17.19
N ALA A 172 -60.95 -2.70 -17.97
CA ALA A 172 -61.29 -2.02 -19.22
C ALA A 172 -61.85 -2.99 -20.28
N ARG A 173 -61.32 -4.21 -20.38
CA ARG A 173 -61.86 -5.25 -21.27
C ARG A 173 -63.27 -5.69 -20.86
N GLU A 174 -63.50 -5.88 -19.56
CA GLU A 174 -64.81 -6.21 -19.02
C GLU A 174 -65.82 -5.10 -19.30
N THR A 175 -65.44 -3.84 -19.05
CA THR A 175 -66.29 -2.67 -19.34
C THR A 175 -66.62 -2.57 -20.82
N ALA A 176 -65.65 -2.81 -21.70
CA ALA A 176 -65.88 -2.84 -23.15
C ALA A 176 -66.82 -3.98 -23.57
N GLN A 177 -66.77 -5.13 -22.91
CA GLN A 177 -67.70 -6.24 -23.15
C GLN A 177 -69.12 -5.90 -22.68
N LEU A 178 -69.26 -5.27 -21.52
CA LEU A 178 -70.55 -4.80 -21.02
C LEU A 178 -71.15 -3.75 -21.96
N ALA A 179 -70.35 -2.80 -22.45
CA ALA A 179 -70.78 -1.82 -23.43
C ALA A 179 -71.30 -2.46 -24.74
N ARG A 180 -70.60 -3.48 -25.26
CA ARG A 180 -71.07 -4.25 -26.44
C ARG A 180 -72.40 -4.97 -26.19
N THR A 181 -72.59 -5.49 -24.99
CA THR A 181 -73.86 -6.14 -24.61
C THR A 181 -74.99 -5.10 -24.54
N GLY A 182 -74.72 -3.94 -23.93
CA GLY A 182 -75.65 -2.82 -23.88
C GLY A 182 -76.02 -2.29 -25.27
N GLU A 183 -75.07 -2.25 -26.21
CA GLU A 183 -75.34 -1.89 -27.61
C GLU A 183 -76.37 -2.85 -28.24
N SER A 184 -76.20 -4.16 -28.04
CA SER A 184 -77.15 -5.17 -28.51
C SER A 184 -78.55 -4.99 -27.90
N ASP A 185 -78.63 -4.69 -26.61
CA ASP A 185 -79.90 -4.43 -25.93
C ASP A 185 -80.62 -3.18 -26.47
N VAL A 186 -79.88 -2.10 -26.72
CA VAL A 186 -80.42 -0.88 -27.34
C VAL A 186 -80.88 -1.13 -28.77
N GLN A 187 -80.15 -1.94 -29.55
CA GLN A 187 -80.59 -2.35 -30.89
C GLN A 187 -81.89 -3.15 -30.85
N ARG A 188 -82.02 -4.13 -29.94
CA ARG A 188 -83.27 -4.88 -29.74
C ARG A 188 -84.43 -3.97 -29.36
N MET A 189 -84.21 -3.06 -28.41
CA MET A 189 -85.21 -2.07 -28.00
C MET A 189 -85.68 -1.20 -29.17
N THR A 190 -84.74 -0.75 -30.01
CA THR A 190 -85.05 0.06 -31.20
C THR A 190 -85.91 -0.73 -32.20
N HIS A 191 -85.59 -2.01 -32.44
CA HIS A 191 -86.41 -2.88 -33.27
C HIS A 191 -87.82 -3.05 -32.69
N THR A 192 -87.95 -3.30 -31.38
CA THR A 192 -89.27 -3.43 -30.74
C THR A 192 -90.08 -2.14 -30.86
N MET A 193 -89.46 -0.96 -30.70
CA MET A 193 -90.14 0.33 -30.90
C MET A 193 -90.60 0.51 -32.35
N HIS A 194 -89.83 0.02 -33.32
CA HIS A 194 -90.25 0.00 -34.72
C HIS A 194 -91.49 -0.89 -34.93
N ASP A 195 -91.50 -2.11 -34.39
CA ASP A 195 -92.64 -3.03 -34.49
C ASP A 195 -93.91 -2.48 -33.82
N ILE A 196 -93.76 -1.81 -32.68
CA ILE A 196 -94.85 -1.09 -31.99
C ILE A 196 -95.40 0.01 -32.91
N SER A 197 -94.54 0.81 -33.54
CA SER A 197 -94.95 1.87 -34.46
C SER A 197 -95.71 1.34 -35.69
N VAL A 198 -95.24 0.23 -36.26
CA VAL A 198 -95.93 -0.45 -37.38
C VAL A 198 -97.29 -0.99 -36.93
N SER A 199 -97.37 -1.61 -35.76
CA SER A 199 -98.62 -2.12 -35.20
C SER A 199 -99.62 -0.99 -34.91
N ALA A 200 -99.17 0.13 -34.34
CA ALA A 200 -100.00 1.31 -34.12
C ALA A 200 -100.56 1.89 -35.42
N THR A 201 -99.78 1.86 -36.50
CA THR A 201 -100.24 2.27 -37.85
C THR A 201 -101.35 1.35 -38.35
N LYS A 202 -101.18 0.03 -38.21
CA LYS A 202 -102.24 -0.94 -38.55
C LYS A 202 -103.51 -0.73 -37.73
N VAL A 203 -103.37 -0.46 -36.42
CA VAL A 203 -104.53 -0.13 -35.56
C VAL A 203 -105.24 1.11 -36.09
N ARG A 204 -104.49 2.16 -36.46
CA ARG A 204 -105.05 3.37 -37.06
C ARG A 204 -105.82 3.07 -38.36
N ASP A 205 -105.25 2.26 -39.24
CA ASP A 205 -105.90 1.88 -40.51
C ASP A 205 -107.18 1.08 -40.26
N ILE A 206 -107.18 0.15 -39.30
CA ILE A 206 -108.38 -0.58 -38.87
C ILE A 206 -109.42 0.37 -38.28
N THR A 207 -109.02 1.31 -37.42
CA THR A 207 -109.96 2.29 -36.86
C THR A 207 -110.59 3.16 -37.94
N ALA A 208 -109.85 3.51 -39.00
CA ALA A 208 -110.39 4.26 -40.14
C ALA A 208 -111.42 3.44 -40.93
N VAL A 209 -111.18 2.13 -41.11
CA VAL A 209 -112.18 1.23 -41.71
C VAL A 209 -113.41 1.11 -40.82
N ILE A 210 -113.24 0.97 -39.50
CA ILE A 210 -114.36 0.93 -38.54
C ILE A 210 -115.17 2.23 -38.62
N GLU A 211 -114.51 3.38 -38.67
CA GLU A 211 -115.17 4.68 -38.80
C GLU A 211 -115.96 4.79 -40.12
N SER A 212 -115.40 4.27 -41.22
CA SER A 212 -116.11 4.18 -42.50
C SER A 212 -117.34 3.25 -42.44
N ILE A 213 -117.21 2.07 -41.81
CA ILE A 213 -118.34 1.13 -41.61
C ILE A 213 -119.41 1.76 -40.71
N ALA A 214 -119.00 2.45 -39.63
CA ALA A 214 -119.92 3.14 -38.73
C ALA A 214 -120.70 4.22 -39.48
N PHE A 215 -120.05 5.00 -40.35
CA PHE A 215 -120.72 5.98 -41.21
C PHE A 215 -121.69 5.32 -42.19
N GLN A 216 -121.28 4.25 -42.88
CA GLN A 216 -122.16 3.48 -43.77
C GLN A 216 -123.37 2.90 -43.02
N THR A 217 -123.15 2.36 -41.82
CA THR A 217 -124.21 1.81 -40.96
C THR A 217 -125.17 2.91 -40.52
N ASN A 218 -124.66 4.10 -40.18
CA ASN A 218 -125.46 5.27 -39.85
C ASN A 218 -126.33 5.72 -41.04
N ILE A 219 -125.77 5.75 -42.26
CA ILE A 219 -126.53 6.04 -43.50
C ILE A 219 -127.58 4.95 -43.78
N LEU A 220 -127.23 3.67 -43.61
CA LEU A 220 -128.14 2.56 -43.83
C LEU A 220 -129.31 2.59 -42.83
N ALA A 221 -129.03 2.84 -41.55
CA ALA A 221 -130.02 3.02 -40.50
C ALA A 221 -130.94 4.22 -40.79
N LEU A 222 -130.38 5.33 -41.28
CA LEU A 222 -131.15 6.49 -41.70
C LEU A 222 -132.07 6.17 -42.90
N ASN A 223 -131.55 5.49 -43.93
CA ASN A 223 -132.36 5.08 -45.09
C ASN A 223 -133.45 4.08 -44.69
N ALA A 224 -133.16 3.13 -43.79
CA ALA A 224 -134.17 2.20 -43.28
C ALA A 224 -135.24 2.91 -42.46
N ALA A 225 -134.87 3.91 -41.64
CA ALA A 225 -135.83 4.75 -40.92
C ALA A 225 -136.72 5.56 -41.88
N VAL A 226 -136.16 6.08 -42.97
CA VAL A 226 -136.91 6.78 -44.02
C VAL A 226 -137.84 5.84 -44.78
N GLU A 227 -137.38 4.66 -45.20
CA GLU A 227 -138.20 3.71 -45.95
C GLU A 227 -139.28 3.05 -45.07
N ALA A 228 -138.99 2.81 -43.78
CA ALA A 228 -140.00 2.40 -42.80
C ALA A 228 -141.07 3.49 -42.60
N ALA A 229 -140.70 4.77 -42.64
CA ALA A 229 -141.66 5.87 -42.66
C ALA A 229 -142.46 5.92 -43.97
N ARG A 230 -141.89 5.44 -45.08
CA ARG A 230 -142.50 5.46 -46.42
C ARG A 230 -143.42 4.26 -46.71
N ALA A 231 -143.11 3.07 -46.22
CA ALA A 231 -143.95 1.86 -46.33
C ALA A 231 -145.14 1.86 -45.36
N GLY A 232 -145.18 2.84 -44.44
CA GLY A 232 -146.31 3.13 -43.58
C GLY A 232 -147.35 4.08 -44.19
N GLU A 233 -147.16 4.52 -45.44
CA GLU A 233 -148.11 5.29 -46.25
C GLU A 233 -148.80 4.45 -47.33
#